data_AF-A0A3M1YUS0-F1
#
_entry.id   AF-A0A3M1YUS0-F1
#
_cell.length_a   1.000
_cell.length_b   1.000
_cell.length_c   1.000
_cell.angle_alpha   90.00
_cell.angle_beta   90.00
_cell.angle_gamma   90.00
#
_symmetry.space_group_name_H-M   'P 1'
#
loop_
_entity.id
_entity.type
_entity.pdbx_description
1 polymer ?
#
loop_
_entity_poly.entity_id
_entity_poly.type
_entity_poly.pdbx_seq_one_letter_code
_entity_poly.pdbx_strand_id
1 'polypeptide(L)'
;MCFQILPVFEHIIANEFGEPAEYDPKRLPASMHFDSFYMKPVFSRRKKSSLSDFGKGVGHVGSIFNFCGVKFMTILYEILKAIVRLSLRIFYSKITFENRKVAYYDHPCIVISNHPSTLMDPLNAVAWIGPQVKFLANASLFKSKAGNWFFNTFYCIPIERYQDTGGKPLNNEAAFLKAREHLHGGGTIYMAPEGGSFSRRELRPLKTGFARIAFDAAQSRNFEMDLAILPVGLNYSNPRVCRSTIFTKFGTPIYIRDFQTLYGKDPVEAVRTLRDFTYEKLSDLLICTKSPEEERLLGQLEMICQNHKPLPAPKDFERTQGLLAKLRAIEKQNPEQFEELKTTVDQYFEQLKKEGLRDKAIVQNIKPVEVLGLLLAFPFSILGLLFNFFPVAIPGWVNKKWNHEPAYDATFKYVTGLVTFPLFYGLEVSAIKAFCGVNGFWGFYFLFFYATGLCAEWFLKTGRLFLDKNRLQKKLIAQLLQTRAKIIQLMAFE
;
A
#
# COMPACT_ATOMS: atom_id res chain seq x y z
N MET A 1 -26.07 10.92 -27.13
CA MET A 1 -25.61 11.96 -26.19
C MET A 1 -25.30 11.44 -24.77
N CYS A 2 -25.39 10.13 -24.47
CA CYS A 2 -25.05 9.54 -23.16
C CYS A 2 -23.63 8.92 -23.05
N PHE A 3 -22.71 9.18 -23.98
CA PHE A 3 -21.39 8.52 -24.01
C PHE A 3 -20.22 9.34 -23.44
N GLN A 4 -20.47 10.49 -22.81
CA GLN A 4 -19.41 11.36 -22.25
C GLN A 4 -19.23 11.28 -20.72
N ILE A 5 -20.03 10.47 -20.02
CA ILE A 5 -19.84 10.21 -18.57
C ILE A 5 -18.89 9.02 -18.34
N LEU A 6 -18.84 8.08 -19.30
CA LEU A 6 -17.95 6.90 -19.26
C LEU A 6 -16.46 7.24 -19.12
N PRO A 7 -15.88 8.27 -19.77
CA PRO A 7 -14.43 8.50 -19.72
C PRO A 7 -13.91 8.86 -18.34
N VAL A 8 -14.69 9.41 -17.40
CA VAL A 8 -14.17 9.71 -16.05
C VAL A 8 -14.08 8.44 -15.22
N PHE A 9 -15.12 7.60 -15.24
CA PHE A 9 -15.07 6.28 -14.60
C PHE A 9 -14.16 5.30 -15.34
N GLU A 10 -14.11 5.32 -16.67
CA GLU A 10 -13.17 4.54 -17.47
C GLU A 10 -11.75 5.08 -17.34
N HIS A 11 -11.45 6.35 -17.18
CA HIS A 11 -10.06 6.80 -16.96
C HIS A 11 -9.61 6.55 -15.52
N ILE A 12 -10.56 6.52 -14.57
CA ILE A 12 -10.37 6.02 -13.22
C ILE A 12 -10.22 4.49 -13.22
N ILE A 13 -10.90 3.71 -14.06
CA ILE A 13 -10.86 2.23 -14.10
C ILE A 13 -9.83 1.67 -15.12
N ALA A 14 -9.50 2.38 -16.19
CA ALA A 14 -8.60 1.95 -17.28
C ALA A 14 -7.15 2.22 -16.95
N ASN A 15 -6.84 3.32 -16.25
CA ASN A 15 -5.53 3.48 -15.59
C ASN A 15 -5.35 2.50 -14.41
N GLU A 16 -6.38 1.72 -14.06
CA GLU A 16 -6.33 0.71 -12.99
C GLU A 16 -6.06 -0.71 -13.49
N PHE A 17 -6.15 -0.97 -14.81
CA PHE A 17 -5.91 -2.31 -15.39
C PHE A 17 -5.07 -2.32 -16.68
N GLY A 18 -4.57 -1.18 -17.15
CA GLY A 18 -3.69 -1.08 -18.33
C GLY A 18 -2.40 -0.35 -17.98
N GLU A 19 -1.32 -1.14 -17.88
CA GLU A 19 0.10 -0.78 -17.71
C GLU A 19 0.47 0.22 -16.60
N PRO A 20 1.61 0.04 -15.90
CA PRO A 20 2.16 1.10 -15.08
C PRO A 20 2.41 2.31 -15.99
N ALA A 21 1.73 3.42 -15.71
CA ALA A 21 1.95 4.68 -16.43
C ALA A 21 3.45 4.94 -16.51
N GLU A 22 3.96 5.01 -17.74
CA GLU A 22 5.37 5.21 -18.06
C GLU A 22 5.88 6.44 -17.29
N TYR A 23 6.97 6.24 -16.55
CA TYR A 23 7.66 7.31 -15.84
C TYR A 23 8.29 8.25 -16.88
N ASP A 24 7.79 9.49 -16.98
CA ASP A 24 8.37 10.54 -17.81
C ASP A 24 9.50 11.25 -17.04
N PRO A 25 10.79 11.03 -17.39
CA PRO A 25 11.92 11.67 -16.71
C PRO A 25 12.03 13.18 -16.97
N LYS A 26 11.22 13.77 -17.86
CA LYS A 26 11.30 15.21 -18.20
C LYS A 26 10.59 16.15 -17.23
N ARG A 27 9.98 15.63 -16.15
CA ARG A 27 9.32 16.41 -15.09
C ARG A 27 10.20 16.75 -13.88
N LEU A 28 11.50 16.98 -14.09
CA LEU A 28 12.35 17.61 -13.09
C LEU A 28 12.42 19.12 -13.37
N PRO A 29 12.20 20.02 -12.38
CA PRO A 29 12.54 21.42 -12.56
C PRO A 29 14.05 21.55 -12.74
N ALA A 30 14.44 22.12 -13.88
CA ALA A 30 15.80 22.54 -14.16
C ALA A 30 16.17 23.72 -13.26
N SER A 31 17.09 23.50 -12.30
CA SER A 31 18.13 24.46 -11.89
C SER A 31 18.88 23.96 -10.65
N MET A 32 20.02 23.32 -10.86
CA MET A 32 21.15 23.38 -9.91
C MET A 32 22.27 24.10 -10.64
N HIS A 33 22.37 25.42 -10.45
CA HIS A 33 23.61 26.14 -10.67
C HIS A 33 24.23 26.37 -9.30
N PHE A 34 25.38 25.73 -9.10
CA PHE A 34 26.31 26.05 -8.04
C PHE A 34 26.93 27.40 -8.36
N ASP A 35 26.83 28.36 -7.43
CA ASP A 35 27.80 29.43 -7.32
C ASP A 35 28.17 29.65 -5.86
N SER A 36 29.49 29.63 -5.64
CA SER A 36 30.21 29.92 -4.41
C SER A 36 29.98 31.35 -3.97
N PHE A 37 29.81 31.63 -2.66
CA PHE A 37 30.40 32.81 -2.03
C PHE A 37 30.54 32.66 -0.50
N TYR A 38 31.65 33.22 -0.01
CA TYR A 38 32.27 33.13 1.30
C TYR A 38 31.64 34.03 2.40
N MET A 39 31.80 33.60 3.66
CA MET A 39 32.04 34.38 4.91
C MET A 39 30.99 35.35 5.53
N LYS A 40 30.54 35.07 6.77
CA LYS A 40 31.08 35.60 8.08
C LYS A 40 30.18 35.19 9.28
N PRO A 41 30.72 35.17 10.52
CA PRO A 41 30.01 34.72 11.72
C PRO A 41 29.26 35.86 12.39
N VAL A 42 28.08 35.59 12.95
CA VAL A 42 27.41 36.51 13.88
C VAL A 42 26.96 35.73 15.12
N PHE A 43 27.78 35.86 16.17
CA PHE A 43 27.31 35.65 17.54
C PHE A 43 26.44 36.84 17.94
N SER A 44 25.25 36.58 18.50
CA SER A 44 24.66 37.49 19.48
C SER A 44 23.92 36.72 20.58
N ARG A 45 24.04 37.25 21.79
CA ARG A 45 23.78 36.63 23.09
C ARG A 45 22.29 36.55 23.46
N ARG A 46 21.97 35.44 24.13
CA ARG A 46 21.04 35.23 25.28
C ARG A 46 19.85 36.19 25.47
N LYS A 47 18.68 35.57 25.68
CA LYS A 47 17.88 35.80 26.90
C LYS A 47 17.43 34.45 27.49
N LYS A 48 17.79 34.23 28.77
CA LYS A 48 17.24 33.19 29.64
C LYS A 48 15.80 33.59 29.97
N SER A 49 14.83 32.70 29.78
CA SER A 49 13.54 32.73 30.48
C SER A 49 13.37 31.42 31.26
N SER A 50 12.88 31.58 32.49
CA SER A 50 12.85 30.60 33.56
C SER A 50 11.83 29.49 33.35
N LEU A 51 12.15 28.32 33.90
CA LEU A 51 11.55 27.01 33.66
C LEU A 51 10.46 26.66 34.70
N SER A 52 9.56 27.60 35.02
CA SER A 52 8.66 27.46 36.19
C SER A 52 7.17 27.75 35.98
N ASP A 53 6.68 28.07 34.78
CA ASP A 53 5.25 28.43 34.60
C ASP A 53 4.46 27.56 33.60
N PHE A 54 5.00 26.42 33.16
CA PHE A 54 4.32 25.55 32.18
C PHE A 54 3.59 24.34 32.80
N GLY A 55 3.15 24.47 34.06
CA GLY A 55 2.65 23.38 34.88
C GLY A 55 1.29 23.61 35.54
N LYS A 56 0.36 24.36 34.94
CA LYS A 56 -1.02 24.48 35.44
C LYS A 56 -2.02 24.65 34.28
N GLY A 57 -2.42 23.55 33.64
CA GLY A 57 -3.42 23.64 32.57
C GLY A 57 -3.92 22.34 31.93
N VAL A 58 -3.55 21.15 32.42
CA VAL A 58 -4.03 19.87 31.85
C VAL A 58 -4.37 18.83 32.95
N GLY A 59 -4.76 19.31 34.14
CA GLY A 59 -4.98 18.45 35.32
C GLY A 59 -6.40 17.88 35.49
N HIS A 60 -7.33 18.11 34.56
CA HIS A 60 -8.76 17.83 34.82
C HIS A 60 -9.55 17.25 33.63
N VAL A 61 -8.95 16.33 32.87
CA VAL A 61 -9.70 15.49 31.92
C VAL A 61 -9.43 13.99 32.13
N GLY A 62 -8.40 13.63 32.90
CA GLY A 62 -7.99 12.24 33.12
C GLY A 62 -8.86 11.43 34.10
N SER A 63 -9.67 12.05 34.96
CA SER A 63 -10.37 11.33 36.04
C SER A 63 -11.83 10.98 35.77
N ILE A 64 -12.40 11.33 34.60
CA ILE A 64 -13.84 11.15 34.33
C ILE A 64 -14.15 9.86 33.53
N PHE A 65 -13.15 9.18 32.95
CA PHE A 65 -13.40 8.05 32.03
C PHE A 65 -12.68 6.74 32.42
N ASN A 66 -12.87 6.29 33.66
CA ASN A 66 -12.55 4.92 34.07
C ASN A 66 -13.85 4.10 34.15
N PHE A 67 -14.36 3.65 33.00
CA PHE A 67 -15.39 2.61 32.96
C PHE A 67 -14.67 1.25 32.91
N CYS A 68 -14.83 0.44 33.97
CA CYS A 68 -14.48 -0.98 34.02
C CYS A 68 -13.02 -1.36 33.67
N GLY A 69 -12.01 -0.67 34.23
CA GLY A 69 -10.60 -1.12 34.23
C GLY A 69 -9.87 -1.14 32.87
N VAL A 70 -10.57 -0.91 31.75
CA VAL A 70 -9.98 -0.73 30.43
C VAL A 70 -9.77 0.75 30.20
N LYS A 71 -8.52 1.18 29.96
CA LYS A 71 -8.19 2.57 29.65
C LYS A 71 -8.99 3.01 28.42
N PHE A 72 -9.76 4.10 28.50
CA PHE A 72 -10.54 4.69 27.39
C PHE A 72 -9.77 4.70 26.05
N MET A 73 -8.47 5.01 26.10
CA MET A 73 -7.58 5.03 24.95
C MET A 73 -7.43 3.67 24.25
N THR A 74 -7.50 2.57 24.99
CA THR A 74 -7.49 1.21 24.42
C THR A 74 -8.77 0.91 23.66
N ILE A 75 -9.93 1.28 24.19
CA ILE A 75 -11.22 1.14 23.50
C ILE A 75 -11.22 2.00 22.22
N LEU A 76 -10.80 3.26 22.34
CA LEU A 76 -10.69 4.17 21.20
C LEU A 76 -9.76 3.61 20.12
N TYR A 77 -8.60 3.06 20.50
CA TYR A 77 -7.68 2.42 19.56
C TYR A 77 -8.31 1.24 18.84
N GLU A 78 -9.03 0.35 19.55
CA GLU A 78 -9.71 -0.79 18.91
C GLU A 78 -10.84 -0.35 17.99
N ILE A 79 -11.58 0.71 18.33
CA ILE A 79 -12.59 1.32 17.44
C ILE A 79 -11.92 1.88 16.18
N LEU A 80 -10.84 2.65 16.31
CA LEU A 80 -10.10 3.20 15.18
C LEU A 80 -9.52 2.08 14.30
N LYS A 81 -8.97 1.03 14.91
CA LYS A 81 -8.47 -0.16 14.21
C LYS A 81 -9.58 -0.89 13.47
N ALA A 82 -10.78 -0.99 14.04
CA ALA A 82 -11.96 -1.55 13.38
C ALA A 82 -12.41 -0.70 12.18
N ILE A 83 -12.42 0.63 12.32
CA ILE A 83 -12.71 1.56 11.21
C ILE A 83 -11.69 1.40 10.10
N VAL A 84 -10.39 1.35 10.42
CA VAL A 84 -9.32 1.11 9.43
C VAL A 84 -9.50 -0.23 8.73
N ARG A 85 -9.82 -1.32 9.46
CA ARG A 85 -10.09 -2.63 8.84
C ARG A 85 -11.27 -2.57 7.86
N LEU A 86 -12.34 -1.87 8.23
CA LEU A 86 -13.51 -1.70 7.38
C LEU A 86 -13.18 -0.86 6.14
N SER A 87 -12.53 0.28 6.30
CA SER A 87 -12.16 1.15 5.18
C SER A 87 -11.15 0.49 4.25
N LEU A 88 -10.19 -0.30 4.75
CA LEU A 88 -9.28 -1.09 3.91
C LEU A 88 -10.04 -2.14 3.10
N ARG A 89 -11.04 -2.83 3.70
CA ARG A 89 -11.92 -3.76 2.96
C ARG A 89 -12.76 -3.03 1.91
N ILE A 90 -13.15 -1.80 2.19
CA ILE A 90 -13.83 -0.93 1.22
C ILE A 90 -12.84 -0.39 0.20
N PHE A 91 -11.52 -0.28 0.46
CA PHE A 91 -10.53 0.24 -0.50
C PHE A 91 -9.92 -0.82 -1.42
N TYR A 92 -9.69 -2.05 -0.93
CA TYR A 92 -9.16 -3.16 -1.72
C TYR A 92 -10.27 -4.13 -2.14
N SER A 93 -10.32 -4.53 -3.41
CA SER A 93 -11.33 -5.49 -3.88
C SER A 93 -11.16 -6.86 -3.20
N LYS A 94 -9.92 -7.19 -2.82
CA LYS A 94 -9.61 -8.38 -2.02
C LYS A 94 -8.34 -8.16 -1.19
N ILE A 95 -8.41 -8.57 0.07
CA ILE A 95 -7.26 -8.65 0.98
C ILE A 95 -7.08 -10.12 1.33
N THR A 96 -5.92 -10.69 0.99
CA THR A 96 -5.59 -12.10 1.26
C THR A 96 -4.39 -12.16 2.19
N PHE A 97 -4.40 -13.11 3.13
CA PHE A 97 -3.32 -13.30 4.08
C PHE A 97 -2.74 -14.69 4.00
N GLU A 98 -1.45 -14.80 4.26
CA GLU A 98 -0.76 -16.06 4.55
C GLU A 98 -0.09 -15.97 5.92
N ASN A 99 -0.13 -17.07 6.68
CA ASN A 99 0.46 -17.18 8.02
C ASN A 99 -0.03 -16.16 9.05
N ARG A 100 -1.23 -15.58 8.87
CA ARG A 100 -1.81 -14.57 9.78
C ARG A 100 -1.81 -14.95 11.27
N LYS A 101 -1.77 -16.23 11.62
CA LYS A 101 -1.71 -16.67 13.03
C LYS A 101 -0.52 -16.05 13.79
N VAL A 102 0.61 -15.82 13.11
CA VAL A 102 1.80 -15.19 13.73
C VAL A 102 1.64 -13.68 13.95
N ALA A 103 0.56 -13.07 13.47
CA ALA A 103 0.22 -11.67 13.73
C ALA A 103 -0.34 -11.46 15.15
N TYR A 104 -0.68 -12.55 15.84
CA TYR A 104 -1.18 -12.56 17.21
C TYR A 104 -0.11 -13.18 18.11
N TYR A 105 0.49 -12.36 18.95
CA TYR A 105 1.57 -12.71 19.85
C TYR A 105 1.49 -11.84 21.11
N ASP A 106 2.08 -12.32 22.19
CA ASP A 106 2.05 -11.67 23.51
C ASP A 106 3.41 -11.10 23.94
N HIS A 107 4.42 -11.20 23.08
CA HIS A 107 5.78 -10.70 23.32
C HIS A 107 6.02 -9.34 22.63
N PRO A 108 6.97 -8.51 23.11
CA PRO A 108 7.30 -7.26 22.43
C PRO A 108 7.81 -7.53 21.01
N CYS A 109 7.49 -6.63 20.08
CA CYS A 109 7.79 -6.87 18.67
C CYS A 109 8.03 -5.59 17.87
N ILE A 110 8.93 -5.69 16.88
CA ILE A 110 9.12 -4.67 15.84
C ILE A 110 8.62 -5.26 14.52
N VAL A 111 7.47 -4.78 14.05
CA VAL A 111 6.90 -5.14 12.75
C VAL A 111 7.58 -4.33 11.65
N ILE A 112 8.06 -5.03 10.63
CA ILE A 112 8.79 -4.45 9.50
C ILE A 112 8.13 -4.86 8.20
N SER A 113 7.96 -3.93 7.26
CA SER A 113 7.46 -4.23 5.91
C SER A 113 8.24 -3.50 4.82
N ASN A 114 8.03 -3.91 3.57
CA ASN A 114 8.30 -3.08 2.40
C ASN A 114 7.35 -1.87 2.34
N HIS A 115 7.66 -0.88 1.50
CA HIS A 115 7.00 0.43 1.51
C HIS A 115 6.56 1.00 0.15
N PRO A 116 5.75 0.29 -0.67
CA PRO A 116 5.39 0.78 -2.00
C PRO A 116 4.26 1.82 -2.05
N SER A 117 3.49 2.00 -0.98
CA SER A 117 2.23 2.77 -0.96
C SER A 117 2.07 3.67 0.28
N THR A 118 3.16 4.29 0.74
CA THR A 118 3.15 5.34 1.78
C THR A 118 2.25 5.02 2.97
N LEU A 119 1.11 5.71 3.18
CA LEU A 119 0.20 5.47 4.31
C LEU A 119 -0.45 4.08 4.26
N MET A 120 -0.68 3.52 3.08
CA MET A 120 -1.38 2.25 2.95
C MET A 120 -0.55 1.09 3.51
N ASP A 121 0.79 1.18 3.47
CA ASP A 121 1.67 0.13 3.97
C ASP A 121 1.55 -0.10 5.48
N PRO A 122 1.73 0.93 6.36
CA PRO A 122 1.51 0.76 7.78
C PRO A 122 0.11 0.25 8.08
N LEU A 123 -0.93 0.79 7.42
CA LEU A 123 -2.30 0.37 7.67
C LEU A 123 -2.52 -1.10 7.32
N ASN A 124 -2.03 -1.57 6.16
CA ASN A 124 -2.15 -2.97 5.76
C ASN A 124 -1.27 -3.92 6.59
N ALA A 125 -0.08 -3.48 7.03
CA ALA A 125 0.80 -4.30 7.84
C ALA A 125 0.24 -4.50 9.26
N VAL A 126 -0.30 -3.45 9.88
CA VAL A 126 -0.60 -3.45 11.32
C VAL A 126 -2.08 -3.59 11.68
N ALA A 127 -3.01 -3.29 10.77
CA ALA A 127 -4.44 -3.40 11.09
C ALA A 127 -4.82 -4.82 11.52
N TRP A 128 -4.05 -5.82 11.10
CA TRP A 128 -4.29 -7.24 11.37
C TRP A 128 -3.41 -7.83 12.47
N ILE A 129 -2.47 -7.06 13.03
CA ILE A 129 -1.68 -7.42 14.21
C ILE A 129 -2.61 -7.40 15.43
N GLY A 130 -2.45 -8.33 16.37
CA GLY A 130 -3.24 -8.39 17.60
C GLY A 130 -2.96 -7.19 18.51
N PRO A 131 -1.73 -7.05 19.03
CA PRO A 131 -1.33 -5.97 19.93
C PRO A 131 -1.52 -4.54 19.38
N GLN A 132 -1.43 -3.57 20.29
CA GLN A 132 -1.39 -2.15 19.95
C GLN A 132 -0.02 -1.77 19.40
N VAL A 133 -0.03 -1.04 18.28
CA VAL A 133 1.17 -0.69 17.53
C VAL A 133 1.42 0.81 17.58
N LYS A 134 2.65 1.21 17.95
CA LYS A 134 3.18 2.57 17.75
C LYS A 134 3.94 2.65 16.44
N PHE A 135 3.88 3.79 15.76
CA PHE A 135 4.49 3.99 14.45
C PHE A 135 5.73 4.86 14.56
N LEU A 136 6.87 4.39 14.05
CA LEU A 136 8.00 5.30 13.81
C LEU A 136 7.75 6.05 12.50
N ALA A 137 7.43 7.33 12.62
CA ALA A 137 7.02 8.18 11.50
C ALA A 137 8.03 9.30 11.27
N ASN A 138 8.15 9.74 10.02
CA ASN A 138 9.08 10.81 9.67
C ASN A 138 8.78 12.10 10.47
N ALA A 139 9.80 12.65 11.13
CA ALA A 139 9.73 13.93 11.83
C ALA A 139 9.23 15.10 10.96
N SER A 140 9.43 15.07 9.64
CA SER A 140 8.92 16.12 8.74
C SER A 140 7.39 16.24 8.76
N LEU A 141 6.68 15.15 9.06
CA LEU A 141 5.22 15.11 9.17
C LEU A 141 4.69 15.90 10.38
N PHE A 142 5.55 16.14 11.37
CA PHE A 142 5.23 16.88 12.60
C PHE A 142 5.53 18.39 12.48
N LYS A 143 6.04 18.87 11.35
CA LYS A 143 6.41 20.29 11.18
C LYS A 143 5.19 21.22 11.17
N SER A 144 4.05 20.76 10.68
CA SER A 144 2.81 21.57 10.64
C SER A 144 2.06 21.48 11.98
N LYS A 145 1.35 22.53 12.39
CA LYS A 145 0.58 22.53 13.66
C LYS A 145 -0.47 21.39 13.69
N ALA A 146 -1.18 21.20 12.58
CA ALA A 146 -2.16 20.13 12.42
C ALA A 146 -1.50 18.74 12.43
N GLY A 147 -0.39 18.57 11.71
CA GLY A 147 0.37 17.31 11.68
C GLY A 147 0.93 16.96 13.05
N ASN A 148 1.55 17.93 13.74
CA ASN A 148 2.08 17.75 15.08
C ASN A 148 1.00 17.30 16.06
N TRP A 149 -0.17 17.94 16.04
CA TRP A 149 -1.30 17.54 16.87
C TRP A 149 -1.78 16.12 16.52
N PHE A 150 -1.97 15.82 15.24
CA PHE A 150 -2.43 14.52 14.77
C PHE A 150 -1.46 13.39 15.15
N PHE A 151 -0.20 13.47 14.74
CA PHE A 151 0.76 12.37 14.94
C PHE A 151 1.16 12.17 16.40
N ASN A 152 1.20 13.21 17.24
CA ASN A 152 1.39 13.02 18.69
C ASN A 152 0.16 12.38 19.37
N THR A 153 -1.03 12.54 18.78
CA THR A 153 -2.27 11.93 19.31
C THR A 153 -2.38 10.45 18.91
N PHE A 154 -1.99 10.09 17.68
CA PHE A 154 -2.19 8.74 17.11
C PHE A 154 -0.99 7.80 17.20
N TYR A 155 -0.34 7.73 18.37
CA TYR A 155 0.67 6.70 18.66
C TYR A 155 1.91 6.73 17.75
N CYS A 156 2.32 7.91 17.24
CA CYS A 156 3.54 8.04 16.44
C CYS A 156 4.74 8.53 17.26
N ILE A 157 5.91 7.96 16.97
CA ILE A 157 7.21 8.38 17.48
C ILE A 157 7.96 9.05 16.31
N PRO A 158 8.32 10.34 16.40
CA PRO A 158 9.00 11.05 15.32
C PRO A 158 10.44 10.55 15.15
N ILE A 159 10.87 10.29 13.92
CA ILE A 159 12.25 9.91 13.59
C ILE A 159 12.79 10.77 12.45
N GLU A 160 13.97 11.32 12.64
CA GLU A 160 14.68 12.11 11.63
C GLU A 160 15.35 11.20 10.60
N ARG A 161 15.29 11.61 9.33
CA ARG A 161 16.00 10.96 8.21
C ARG A 161 17.06 11.90 7.70
N TYR A 162 18.22 11.37 7.33
CA TYR A 162 19.36 12.19 6.87
C TYR A 162 19.00 13.11 5.68
N GLN A 163 18.19 12.61 4.75
CA GLN A 163 17.72 13.38 3.60
C GLN A 163 16.83 14.58 3.98
N ASP A 164 16.25 14.60 5.19
CA ASP A 164 15.37 15.68 5.67
C ASP A 164 16.08 16.66 6.61
N THR A 165 17.33 16.39 7.03
CA THR A 165 18.08 17.24 7.98
C THR A 165 18.86 18.36 7.32
N GLY A 166 18.91 18.41 5.98
CA GLY A 166 19.66 19.45 5.24
C GLY A 166 21.15 19.47 5.61
N GLY A 167 21.73 18.31 5.93
CA GLY A 167 23.13 18.18 6.34
C GLY A 167 23.38 18.29 7.85
N LYS A 168 22.36 18.50 8.69
CA LYS A 168 22.52 18.46 10.15
C LYS A 168 22.71 17.01 10.65
N PRO A 169 23.49 16.79 11.73
CA PRO A 169 23.57 15.51 12.40
C PRO A 169 22.19 15.04 12.87
N LEU A 170 21.93 13.74 12.76
CA LEU A 170 20.67 13.15 13.21
C LEU A 170 20.56 13.20 14.72
N ASN A 171 19.43 13.70 15.23
CA ASN A 171 19.10 13.62 16.66
C ASN A 171 17.86 12.75 16.86
N ASN A 172 18.09 11.45 17.08
CA ASN A 172 17.03 10.47 17.29
C ASN A 172 17.04 9.85 18.71
N GLU A 173 17.81 10.40 19.65
CA GLU A 173 17.96 9.82 21.00
C GLU A 173 16.62 9.73 21.74
N ALA A 174 15.84 10.82 21.71
CA ALA A 174 14.51 10.84 22.35
C ALA A 174 13.53 9.85 21.69
N ALA A 175 13.65 9.63 20.38
CA ALA A 175 12.83 8.66 19.66
C ALA A 175 13.19 7.22 20.05
N PHE A 176 14.48 6.94 20.17
CA PHE A 176 15.00 5.63 20.56
C PHE A 176 14.62 5.31 22.01
N LEU A 177 14.73 6.28 22.92
CA LEU A 177 14.28 6.13 24.29
C LEU A 177 12.78 5.77 24.38
N LYS A 178 11.91 6.52 23.68
CA LYS A 178 10.47 6.24 23.63
C LYS A 178 10.16 4.87 23.04
N ALA A 179 10.90 4.46 22.02
CA ALA A 179 10.76 3.15 21.41
C ALA A 179 11.13 2.04 22.40
N ARG A 180 12.28 2.17 23.08
CA ARG A 180 12.73 1.25 24.11
C ARG A 180 11.72 1.10 25.25
N GLU A 181 11.25 2.22 25.81
CA GLU A 181 10.26 2.20 26.90
C GLU A 181 8.96 1.50 26.49
N HIS A 182 8.52 1.72 25.24
CA HIS A 182 7.33 1.05 24.71
C HIS A 182 7.53 -0.46 24.57
N LEU A 183 8.70 -0.90 24.07
CA LEU A 183 9.04 -2.32 23.95
C LEU A 183 9.21 -2.98 25.33
N HIS A 184 9.79 -2.28 26.31
CA HIS A 184 9.89 -2.76 27.70
C HIS A 184 8.53 -3.00 28.34
N GLY A 185 7.52 -2.20 27.97
CA GLY A 185 6.14 -2.40 28.37
C GLY A 185 5.40 -3.54 27.64
N GLY A 186 6.11 -4.37 26.85
CA GLY A 186 5.51 -5.43 26.04
C GLY A 186 4.83 -4.92 24.76
N GLY A 187 5.05 -3.66 24.39
CA GLY A 187 4.40 -3.04 23.24
C GLY A 187 4.97 -3.46 21.89
N THR A 188 4.25 -3.11 20.83
CA THR A 188 4.67 -3.32 19.44
C THR A 188 4.99 -2.00 18.73
N ILE A 189 6.04 -2.00 17.91
CA ILE A 189 6.40 -0.88 17.02
C ILE A 189 6.29 -1.33 15.58
N TYR A 190 5.82 -0.44 14.71
CA TYR A 190 5.92 -0.60 13.26
C TYR A 190 6.91 0.39 12.66
N MET A 191 7.68 -0.08 11.68
CA MET A 191 8.43 0.78 10.77
C MET A 191 8.69 0.15 9.41
N ALA A 192 8.86 0.98 8.39
CA ALA A 192 9.36 0.58 7.08
C ALA A 192 10.84 1.00 6.95
N PRO A 193 11.81 0.08 7.13
CA PRO A 193 13.22 0.43 7.25
C PRO A 193 13.89 0.82 5.93
N GLU A 194 13.19 0.82 4.78
CA GLU A 194 13.67 1.43 3.53
C GLU A 194 13.85 2.96 3.67
N GLY A 195 13.07 3.59 4.56
CA GLY A 195 13.16 5.01 4.88
C GLY A 195 12.62 5.96 3.80
N GLY A 196 11.92 5.44 2.79
CA GLY A 196 11.17 6.17 1.78
C GLY A 196 10.21 5.22 1.07
N SER A 197 9.20 5.76 0.37
CA SER A 197 8.21 4.94 -0.32
C SER A 197 8.50 4.84 -1.80
N PHE A 198 8.37 3.64 -2.37
CA PHE A 198 8.72 3.41 -3.75
C PHE A 198 7.84 2.35 -4.41
N SER A 199 7.05 2.75 -5.40
CA SER A 199 5.96 1.92 -5.92
C SER A 199 6.36 0.73 -6.77
N ARG A 200 7.66 0.57 -7.09
CA ARG A 200 8.16 -0.58 -7.86
C ARG A 200 8.16 -1.84 -7.00
N ARG A 201 8.17 -3.00 -7.66
CA ARG A 201 8.30 -4.30 -7.00
C ARG A 201 9.75 -4.59 -6.59
N GLU A 202 10.38 -3.65 -5.91
CA GLU A 202 11.79 -3.69 -5.52
C GLU A 202 11.89 -3.52 -3.99
N LEU A 203 12.67 -4.38 -3.32
CA LEU A 203 13.00 -4.17 -1.92
C LEU A 203 14.30 -3.36 -1.83
N ARG A 204 14.22 -2.13 -1.32
CA ARG A 204 15.40 -1.28 -1.18
C ARG A 204 16.26 -1.72 0.01
N PRO A 205 17.55 -1.35 0.05
CA PRO A 205 18.40 -1.62 1.21
C PRO A 205 17.78 -1.10 2.51
N LEU A 206 17.72 -1.96 3.53
CA LEU A 206 17.19 -1.58 4.83
C LEU A 206 18.18 -0.70 5.59
N LYS A 207 17.67 0.33 6.27
CA LYS A 207 18.46 1.13 7.22
C LYS A 207 18.60 0.39 8.54
N THR A 208 19.72 0.60 9.24
CA THR A 208 20.05 -0.10 10.50
C THR A 208 19.27 0.40 11.73
N GLY A 209 18.42 1.42 11.59
CA GLY A 209 17.72 2.04 12.72
C GLY A 209 16.88 1.07 13.54
N PHE A 210 16.17 0.14 12.89
CA PHE A 210 15.37 -0.86 13.58
C PHE A 210 16.23 -1.82 14.41
N ALA A 211 17.35 -2.28 13.86
CA ALA A 211 18.27 -3.20 14.53
C ALA A 211 18.90 -2.52 15.76
N ARG A 212 19.28 -1.24 15.65
CA ARG A 212 19.79 -0.46 16.78
C ARG A 212 18.77 -0.31 17.91
N ILE A 213 17.51 -0.01 17.59
CA ILE A 213 16.42 0.05 18.57
C ILE A 213 16.20 -1.33 19.22
N ALA A 214 16.22 -2.40 18.42
CA ALA A 214 16.02 -3.75 18.91
C ALA A 214 17.11 -4.18 19.90
N PHE A 215 18.38 -3.96 19.56
CA PHE A 215 19.49 -4.28 20.46
C PHE A 215 19.52 -3.40 21.71
N ASP A 216 19.27 -2.09 21.61
CA ASP A 216 19.19 -1.21 22.80
C ASP A 216 18.08 -1.65 23.76
N ALA A 217 16.91 -2.03 23.24
CA ALA A 217 15.80 -2.54 24.04
C ALA A 217 16.11 -3.89 24.68
N ALA A 218 16.70 -4.83 23.93
CA ALA A 218 17.05 -6.15 24.44
C ALA A 218 18.20 -6.09 25.47
N GLN A 219 19.29 -5.38 25.16
CA GLN A 219 20.47 -5.27 26.02
C GLN A 219 20.13 -4.64 27.37
N SER A 220 19.29 -3.60 27.40
CA SER A 220 18.86 -2.96 28.65
C SER A 220 18.04 -3.86 29.59
N ARG A 221 17.66 -5.06 29.13
CA ARG A 221 17.04 -6.14 29.91
C ARG A 221 17.84 -7.43 29.84
N ASN A 222 19.16 -7.35 29.62
CA ASN A 222 20.05 -8.51 29.52
C ASN A 222 19.62 -9.59 28.51
N PHE A 223 18.90 -9.20 27.45
CA PHE A 223 18.31 -10.09 26.44
C PHE A 223 17.28 -11.09 26.99
N GLU A 224 16.75 -10.86 28.21
CA GLU A 224 15.72 -11.71 28.82
C GLU A 224 14.31 -11.47 28.23
N MET A 225 14.13 -10.36 27.51
CA MET A 225 12.88 -10.13 26.77
C MET A 225 12.84 -10.94 25.48
N ASP A 226 11.68 -11.56 25.21
CA ASP A 226 11.37 -12.23 23.95
C ASP A 226 11.07 -11.24 22.81
N LEU A 227 11.94 -10.23 22.64
CA LEU A 227 11.82 -9.25 21.58
C LEU A 227 12.10 -9.92 20.23
N ALA A 228 11.16 -9.75 19.31
CA ALA A 228 11.27 -10.26 17.95
C ALA A 228 11.04 -9.17 16.90
N ILE A 229 11.67 -9.34 15.74
CA ILE A 229 11.31 -8.64 14.51
C ILE A 229 10.33 -9.51 13.73
N LEU A 230 9.17 -8.95 13.35
CA LEU A 230 8.20 -9.62 12.49
C LEU A 230 8.24 -9.01 11.08
N PRO A 231 8.86 -9.68 10.10
CA PRO A 231 8.81 -9.25 8.71
C PRO A 231 7.42 -9.52 8.11
N VAL A 232 6.89 -8.55 7.37
CA VAL A 232 5.59 -8.58 6.71
C VAL A 232 5.75 -8.13 5.25
N GLY A 233 5.54 -9.05 4.31
CA GLY A 233 5.59 -8.76 2.89
C GLY A 233 4.24 -8.27 2.36
N LEU A 234 4.20 -7.08 1.78
CA LEU A 234 3.02 -6.46 1.16
C LEU A 234 3.13 -6.56 -0.37
N ASN A 235 2.34 -7.46 -0.97
CA ASN A 235 2.31 -7.68 -2.41
C ASN A 235 1.02 -7.11 -3.00
N TYR A 236 1.11 -5.90 -3.56
CA TYR A 236 -0.01 -5.24 -4.22
C TYR A 236 -0.09 -5.68 -5.69
N SER A 237 -1.31 -5.92 -6.19
CA SER A 237 -1.50 -6.03 -7.64
C SER A 237 -1.21 -4.69 -8.32
N ASN A 238 -1.58 -3.57 -7.65
CA ASN A 238 -1.18 -2.22 -8.02
C ASN A 238 -1.26 -1.30 -6.78
N PRO A 239 -0.13 -0.75 -6.28
CA PRO A 239 -0.10 0.04 -5.04
C PRO A 239 -0.71 1.44 -5.17
N ARG A 240 -1.07 1.89 -6.38
CA ARG A 240 -1.54 3.27 -6.67
C ARG A 240 -3.06 3.36 -6.86
N VAL A 241 -3.71 2.20 -6.88
CA VAL A 241 -5.03 2.00 -7.48
C VAL A 241 -6.03 1.54 -6.44
N CYS A 242 -7.19 2.19 -6.40
CA CYS A 242 -8.30 1.73 -5.57
C CYS A 242 -8.85 0.45 -6.18
N ARG A 243 -9.51 -0.40 -5.40
CA ARG A 243 -10.02 -1.70 -5.88
C ARG A 243 -8.95 -2.65 -6.42
N SER A 244 -7.66 -2.36 -6.22
CA SER A 244 -6.58 -3.33 -6.35
C SER A 244 -6.74 -4.46 -5.33
N THR A 245 -5.99 -5.55 -5.51
CA THR A 245 -5.89 -6.63 -4.53
C THR A 245 -4.56 -6.53 -3.81
N ILE A 246 -4.53 -6.94 -2.56
CA ILE A 246 -3.30 -7.08 -1.77
C ILE A 246 -3.19 -8.50 -1.21
N PHE A 247 -1.99 -9.07 -1.32
CA PHE A 247 -1.60 -10.30 -0.67
C PHE A 247 -0.52 -10.01 0.37
N THR A 248 -0.85 -10.25 1.63
CA THR A 248 0.03 -9.98 2.78
C THR A 248 0.56 -11.30 3.33
N LYS A 249 1.87 -11.46 3.34
CA LYS A 249 2.55 -12.63 3.93
C LYS A 249 3.21 -12.22 5.24
N PHE A 250 2.88 -12.90 6.33
CA PHE A 250 3.58 -12.76 7.59
C PHE A 250 4.74 -13.78 7.64
N GLY A 251 5.96 -13.29 7.84
CA GLY A 251 7.13 -14.15 7.96
C GLY A 251 7.33 -14.71 9.35
N THR A 252 8.39 -15.49 9.51
CA THR A 252 8.80 -16.05 10.80
C THR A 252 9.40 -14.95 11.68
N PRO A 253 8.99 -14.82 12.96
CA PRO A 253 9.63 -13.92 13.91
C PRO A 253 11.13 -14.18 14.05
N ILE A 254 11.93 -13.12 14.04
CA ILE A 254 13.38 -13.14 14.21
C ILE A 254 13.69 -12.66 15.63
N TYR A 255 14.14 -13.55 16.50
CA TYR A 255 14.40 -13.20 17.91
C TYR A 255 15.75 -12.50 18.07
N ILE A 256 15.76 -11.40 18.83
CA ILE A 256 16.98 -10.60 19.03
C ILE A 256 18.02 -11.33 19.88
N ARG A 257 17.57 -12.17 20.82
CA ARG A 257 18.44 -13.00 21.67
C ARG A 257 19.36 -13.93 20.86
N ASP A 258 18.94 -14.36 19.68
CA ASP A 258 19.74 -15.26 18.82
C ASP A 258 21.02 -14.57 18.32
N PHE A 259 21.07 -13.23 18.36
CA PHE A 259 22.21 -12.42 17.97
C PHE A 259 23.01 -11.88 19.18
N GLN A 260 22.64 -12.23 20.41
CA GLN A 260 23.26 -11.71 21.65
C GLN A 260 24.77 -11.94 21.70
N THR A 261 25.22 -13.16 21.39
CA THR A 261 26.64 -13.54 21.42
C THR A 261 27.47 -12.70 20.45
N LEU A 262 26.93 -12.44 19.25
CA LEU A 262 27.58 -11.60 18.25
C LEU A 262 27.62 -10.15 18.72
N TYR A 263 26.49 -9.64 19.25
CA TYR A 263 26.40 -8.27 19.74
C TYR A 263 27.37 -7.98 20.89
N GLY A 264 27.57 -8.94 21.81
CA GLY A 264 28.55 -8.81 22.89
C GLY A 264 30.01 -8.75 22.42
N LYS A 265 30.32 -9.33 21.24
CA LYS A 265 31.66 -9.31 20.64
C LYS A 265 31.87 -8.08 19.75
N ASP A 266 30.94 -7.82 18.85
CA ASP A 266 30.97 -6.71 17.92
C ASP A 266 29.53 -6.17 17.69
N PRO A 267 29.15 -5.10 18.39
CA PRO A 267 27.84 -4.48 18.23
C PRO A 267 27.56 -3.95 16.83
N VAL A 268 28.59 -3.48 16.11
CA VAL A 268 28.42 -2.90 14.78
C VAL A 268 28.14 -3.99 13.76
N GLU A 269 28.89 -5.09 13.83
CA GLU A 269 28.68 -6.24 12.96
C GLU A 269 27.32 -6.90 13.25
N ALA A 270 26.97 -7.11 14.52
CA ALA A 270 25.67 -7.66 14.89
C ALA A 270 24.49 -6.88 14.31
N VAL A 271 24.56 -5.53 14.33
CA VAL A 271 23.56 -4.66 13.71
C VAL A 271 23.47 -4.86 12.20
N ARG A 272 24.60 -5.03 11.51
CA ARG A 272 24.65 -5.29 10.07
C ARG A 272 24.12 -6.67 9.73
N THR A 273 24.57 -7.70 10.46
CA THR A 273 24.10 -9.08 10.28
C THR A 273 22.59 -9.17 10.50
N LEU A 274 22.05 -8.56 11.55
CA LEU A 274 20.61 -8.56 11.80
C LEU A 274 19.85 -7.84 10.66
N ARG A 275 20.40 -6.72 10.16
CA ARG A 275 19.83 -5.99 9.03
C ARG A 275 19.76 -6.89 7.79
N ASP A 276 20.87 -7.55 7.44
CA ASP A 276 20.97 -8.37 6.23
C ASP A 276 20.10 -9.62 6.32
N PHE A 277 20.12 -10.29 7.48
CA PHE A 277 19.22 -11.41 7.73
C PHE A 277 17.74 -11.00 7.63
N THR A 278 17.37 -9.83 8.17
CA THR A 278 16.01 -9.30 8.03
C THR A 278 15.67 -8.96 6.58
N TYR A 279 16.63 -8.42 5.82
CA TYR A 279 16.44 -8.13 4.39
C TYR A 279 16.16 -9.41 3.59
N GLU A 280 16.93 -10.47 3.81
CA GLU A 280 16.70 -11.78 3.18
C GLU A 280 15.32 -12.33 3.53
N LYS A 281 14.98 -12.36 4.83
CA LYS A 281 13.66 -12.84 5.29
C LYS A 281 12.50 -12.03 4.76
N LEU A 282 12.66 -10.72 4.59
CA LEU A 282 11.62 -9.88 3.99
C LEU A 282 11.53 -10.09 2.48
N SER A 283 12.66 -10.27 1.79
CA SER A 283 12.70 -10.54 0.35
C SER A 283 11.99 -11.85 -0.01
N ASP A 284 12.09 -12.89 0.82
CA ASP A 284 11.39 -14.17 0.63
C ASP A 284 9.86 -14.01 0.61
N LEU A 285 9.34 -12.96 1.26
CA LEU A 285 7.89 -12.66 1.35
C LEU A 285 7.39 -11.80 0.18
N LEU A 286 8.26 -11.46 -0.77
CA LEU A 286 7.98 -10.50 -1.83
C LEU A 286 8.28 -11.07 -3.22
N ILE A 287 7.71 -10.41 -4.23
CA ILE A 287 8.15 -10.52 -5.61
C ILE A 287 9.11 -9.35 -5.86
N CYS A 288 10.41 -9.63 -5.86
CA CYS A 288 11.47 -8.62 -5.97
C CYS A 288 12.08 -8.60 -7.38
N THR A 289 11.70 -7.59 -8.17
CA THR A 289 12.29 -7.28 -9.49
C THR A 289 13.50 -6.36 -9.35
N LYS A 290 14.40 -6.40 -10.34
CA LYS A 290 15.66 -5.64 -10.36
C LYS A 290 15.61 -4.42 -11.26
N SER A 291 14.70 -4.40 -12.23
CA SER A 291 14.59 -3.33 -13.21
C SER A 291 13.13 -3.05 -13.58
N PRO A 292 12.80 -1.84 -14.07
CA PRO A 292 11.47 -1.53 -14.59
C PRO A 292 11.05 -2.44 -15.75
N GLU A 293 12.01 -2.87 -16.56
CA GLU A 293 11.78 -3.76 -17.69
C GLU A 293 11.40 -5.17 -17.23
N GLU A 294 12.12 -5.72 -16.24
CA GLU A 294 11.78 -7.00 -15.63
C GLU A 294 10.40 -6.95 -14.96
N GLU A 295 10.07 -5.85 -14.28
CA GLU A 295 8.75 -5.65 -13.68
C GLU A 295 7.62 -5.59 -14.72
N ARG A 296 7.84 -4.89 -15.85
CA ARG A 296 6.88 -4.80 -16.95
C ARG A 296 6.63 -6.16 -17.59
N LEU A 297 7.70 -6.85 -17.98
CA LEU A 297 7.63 -8.18 -18.60
C LEU A 297 6.96 -9.19 -17.67
N LEU A 298 7.39 -9.24 -16.39
CA LEU A 298 6.80 -10.13 -15.41
C LEU A 298 5.30 -9.83 -15.21
N GLY A 299 4.90 -8.57 -15.06
CA GLY A 299 3.50 -8.19 -14.89
C GLY A 299 2.61 -8.55 -16.09
N GLN A 300 3.14 -8.45 -17.31
CA GLN A 300 2.47 -8.87 -18.53
C GLN A 300 2.27 -10.40 -18.58
N LEU A 301 3.30 -11.16 -18.23
CA LEU A 301 3.24 -12.63 -18.17
C LEU A 301 2.35 -13.13 -17.04
N GLU A 302 2.37 -12.49 -15.87
CA GLU A 302 1.44 -12.71 -14.77
C GLU A 302 -0.01 -12.58 -15.23
N MET A 303 -0.32 -11.50 -15.95
CA MET A 303 -1.66 -11.26 -16.48
C MET A 303 -2.08 -12.36 -17.45
N ILE A 304 -1.20 -12.77 -18.38
CA ILE A 304 -1.47 -13.90 -19.29
C ILE A 304 -1.74 -15.18 -18.49
N CYS A 305 -0.90 -15.50 -17.50
CA CYS A 305 -1.04 -16.69 -16.68
C CYS A 305 -2.35 -16.69 -15.89
N GLN A 306 -2.70 -15.57 -15.26
CA GLN A 306 -3.88 -15.45 -14.42
C GLN A 306 -5.18 -15.41 -15.22
N ASN A 307 -5.18 -14.86 -16.43
CA ASN A 307 -6.33 -14.93 -17.33
C ASN A 307 -6.49 -16.31 -17.99
N HIS A 308 -5.39 -17.05 -18.20
CA HIS A 308 -5.42 -18.42 -18.76
C HIS A 308 -5.86 -19.46 -17.72
N LYS A 309 -5.21 -19.47 -16.55
CA LYS A 309 -5.46 -20.39 -15.45
C LYS A 309 -5.50 -19.60 -14.14
N PRO A 310 -6.68 -19.08 -13.75
CA PRO A 310 -6.82 -18.30 -12.53
C PRO A 310 -6.46 -19.11 -11.28
N LEU A 311 -5.60 -18.55 -10.44
CA LEU A 311 -5.21 -19.13 -9.15
C LEU A 311 -5.57 -18.20 -7.98
N PRO A 312 -5.83 -18.73 -6.79
CA PRO A 312 -5.89 -17.93 -5.56
C PRO A 312 -4.55 -17.24 -5.28
N ALA A 313 -4.58 -16.10 -4.61
CA ALA A 313 -3.41 -15.24 -4.40
C ALA A 313 -2.14 -15.95 -3.86
N PRO A 314 -2.21 -16.89 -2.88
CA PRO A 314 -1.01 -17.61 -2.43
C PRO A 314 -0.35 -18.45 -3.54
N LYS A 315 -1.14 -19.21 -4.30
CA LYS A 315 -0.63 -20.05 -5.40
C LYS A 315 -0.19 -19.21 -6.61
N ASP A 316 -0.87 -18.08 -6.84
CA ASP A 316 -0.48 -17.13 -7.87
C ASP A 316 0.87 -16.49 -7.54
N PHE A 317 1.08 -16.09 -6.29
CA PHE A 317 2.36 -15.57 -5.79
C PHE A 317 3.50 -16.59 -5.98
N GLU A 318 3.30 -17.86 -5.59
CA GLU A 318 4.28 -18.93 -5.82
C GLU A 318 4.60 -19.12 -7.30
N ARG A 319 3.56 -19.11 -8.16
CA ARG A 319 3.73 -19.18 -9.63
C ARG A 319 4.56 -18.00 -10.14
N THR A 320 4.28 -16.80 -9.65
CA THR A 320 5.00 -15.59 -10.05
C THR A 320 6.46 -15.60 -9.61
N GLN A 321 6.76 -16.04 -8.38
CA GLN A 321 8.14 -16.21 -7.93
C GLN A 321 8.88 -17.24 -8.81
N GLY A 322 8.24 -18.37 -9.12
CA GLY A 322 8.78 -19.37 -10.04
C GLY A 322 9.02 -18.83 -11.44
N LEU A 323 8.06 -18.04 -11.97
CA LEU A 323 8.19 -17.38 -13.27
C LEU A 323 9.36 -16.41 -13.30
N LEU A 324 9.51 -15.56 -12.28
CA LEU A 324 10.63 -14.62 -12.17
C LEU A 324 11.98 -15.35 -12.11
N ALA A 325 12.07 -16.45 -11.34
CA ALA A 325 13.28 -17.27 -11.28
C ALA A 325 13.61 -17.88 -12.66
N LYS A 326 12.60 -18.40 -13.37
CA LYS A 326 12.75 -18.95 -14.72
C LYS A 326 13.20 -17.90 -15.73
N LEU A 327 12.59 -16.71 -15.73
CA LEU A 327 12.98 -15.61 -16.62
C LEU A 327 14.47 -15.27 -16.48
N ARG A 328 14.94 -15.11 -15.24
CA ARG A 328 16.35 -14.84 -14.94
C ARG A 328 17.28 -15.99 -15.32
N ALA A 329 16.82 -17.24 -15.26
CA ALA A 329 17.60 -18.39 -15.69
C ALA A 329 17.76 -18.41 -17.22
N ILE A 330 16.67 -18.16 -17.97
CA ILE A 330 16.67 -18.14 -19.44
C ILE A 330 17.51 -16.96 -19.95
N GLU A 331 17.37 -15.77 -19.36
CA GLU A 331 18.20 -14.61 -19.71
C GLU A 331 19.70 -14.92 -19.66
N LYS A 332 20.13 -15.78 -18.71
CA LYS A 332 21.54 -16.21 -18.58
C LYS A 332 21.92 -17.38 -19.48
N GLN A 333 21.03 -18.37 -19.62
CA GLN A 333 21.35 -19.64 -20.28
C GLN A 333 21.08 -19.61 -21.79
N ASN A 334 20.04 -18.88 -22.21
CA ASN A 334 19.62 -18.78 -23.60
C ASN A 334 19.10 -17.36 -23.92
N PRO A 335 20.01 -16.37 -24.10
CA PRO A 335 19.63 -14.98 -24.33
C PRO A 335 18.78 -14.78 -25.59
N GLU A 336 19.01 -15.56 -26.65
CA GLU A 336 18.22 -15.48 -27.89
C GLU A 336 16.75 -15.81 -27.64
N GLN A 337 16.50 -16.86 -26.86
CA GLN A 337 15.15 -17.28 -26.49
C GLN A 337 14.48 -16.28 -25.52
N PHE A 338 15.25 -15.68 -24.62
CA PHE A 338 14.75 -14.60 -23.76
C PHE A 338 14.29 -13.39 -24.59
N GLU A 339 15.10 -12.95 -25.55
CA GLU A 339 14.75 -11.84 -26.43
C GLU A 339 13.57 -12.18 -27.36
N GLU A 340 13.46 -13.44 -27.82
CA GLU A 340 12.28 -13.90 -28.56
C GLU A 340 11.01 -13.81 -27.70
N LEU A 341 11.05 -14.30 -26.47
CA LEU A 341 9.92 -14.24 -25.53
C LEU A 341 9.51 -12.79 -25.30
N LYS A 342 10.47 -11.94 -24.92
CA LYS A 342 10.25 -10.51 -24.65
C LYS A 342 9.64 -9.80 -25.87
N THR A 343 10.23 -9.99 -27.04
CA THR A 343 9.72 -9.40 -28.30
C THR A 343 8.31 -9.88 -28.61
N THR A 344 8.03 -11.18 -28.43
CA THR A 344 6.70 -11.74 -28.69
C THR A 344 5.65 -11.18 -27.72
N VAL A 345 6.01 -11.01 -26.44
CA VAL A 345 5.15 -10.39 -25.43
C VAL A 345 4.89 -8.92 -25.76
N ASP A 346 5.92 -8.16 -26.11
CA ASP A 346 5.80 -6.75 -26.49
C ASP A 346 4.89 -6.56 -27.71
N GLN A 347 5.10 -7.35 -28.76
CA GLN A 347 4.25 -7.34 -29.95
C GLN A 347 2.79 -7.66 -29.62
N TYR A 348 2.56 -8.63 -28.73
CA TYR A 348 1.22 -9.00 -28.30
C TYR A 348 0.52 -7.85 -27.57
N PHE A 349 1.18 -7.22 -26.60
CA PHE A 349 0.59 -6.14 -25.81
C PHE A 349 0.45 -4.82 -26.57
N GLU A 350 1.39 -4.48 -27.44
CA GLU A 350 1.26 -3.33 -28.34
C GLU A 350 0.11 -3.52 -29.33
N GLN A 351 -0.09 -4.74 -29.85
CA GLN A 351 -1.26 -5.03 -30.69
C GLN A 351 -2.57 -4.92 -29.89
N LEU A 352 -2.63 -5.42 -28.65
CA LEU A 352 -3.81 -5.23 -27.80
C LEU A 352 -4.10 -3.75 -27.56
N LYS A 353 -3.07 -2.96 -27.25
CA LYS A 353 -3.17 -1.52 -27.00
C LYS A 353 -3.67 -0.76 -28.21
N LYS A 354 -3.11 -1.03 -29.40
CA LYS A 354 -3.53 -0.45 -30.68
C LYS A 354 -5.00 -0.68 -30.97
N GLU A 355 -5.51 -1.87 -30.63
CA GLU A 355 -6.90 -2.26 -30.85
C GLU A 355 -7.83 -1.88 -29.67
N GLY A 356 -7.28 -1.30 -28.60
CA GLY A 356 -8.05 -0.92 -27.40
C GLY A 356 -8.62 -2.12 -26.62
N LEU A 357 -7.92 -3.25 -26.66
CA LEU A 357 -8.31 -4.53 -26.09
C LEU A 357 -7.55 -4.86 -24.81
N ARG A 358 -8.12 -5.80 -24.04
CA ARG A 358 -7.50 -6.38 -22.83
C ARG A 358 -7.26 -7.87 -23.07
N ASP A 359 -6.14 -8.42 -22.58
CA ASP A 359 -5.82 -9.86 -22.70
C ASP A 359 -6.98 -10.74 -22.18
N LYS A 360 -7.64 -10.30 -21.10
CA LYS A 360 -8.82 -10.97 -20.54
C LYS A 360 -9.94 -11.20 -21.57
N ALA A 361 -10.15 -10.27 -22.51
CA ALA A 361 -11.17 -10.39 -23.56
C ALA A 361 -10.85 -11.46 -24.61
N ILE A 362 -9.58 -11.81 -24.77
CA ILE A 362 -9.12 -12.80 -25.74
C ILE A 362 -9.45 -14.22 -25.28
N VAL A 363 -9.35 -14.49 -23.98
CA VAL A 363 -9.51 -15.84 -23.43
C VAL A 363 -10.81 -16.06 -22.66
N GLN A 364 -11.41 -15.02 -22.10
CA GLN A 364 -12.60 -15.19 -21.28
C GLN A 364 -13.88 -15.13 -22.11
N ASN A 365 -14.72 -16.13 -21.90
CA ASN A 365 -16.07 -16.17 -22.44
C ASN A 365 -17.06 -15.61 -21.43
N ILE A 366 -17.89 -14.66 -21.89
CA ILE A 366 -19.03 -14.19 -21.11
C ILE A 366 -20.10 -15.27 -21.18
N LYS A 367 -20.54 -15.71 -20.01
CA LYS A 367 -21.57 -16.72 -19.85
C LYS A 367 -22.95 -16.11 -20.11
N PRO A 368 -23.94 -16.88 -20.60
CA PRO A 368 -25.31 -16.37 -20.78
C PRO A 368 -25.91 -15.73 -19.53
N VAL A 369 -25.60 -16.27 -18.34
CA VAL A 369 -26.02 -15.70 -17.05
C VAL A 369 -25.42 -14.31 -16.78
N GLU A 370 -24.21 -14.03 -17.25
CA GLU A 370 -23.58 -12.71 -17.11
C GLU A 370 -24.22 -11.69 -18.07
N VAL A 371 -24.66 -12.13 -19.25
CA VAL A 371 -25.43 -11.29 -20.18
C VAL A 371 -26.79 -10.92 -19.57
N LEU A 372 -27.51 -11.89 -19.00
CA LEU A 372 -28.74 -11.62 -18.26
C LEU A 372 -28.46 -10.71 -17.06
N GLY A 373 -27.37 -10.96 -16.34
CA GLY A 373 -26.90 -10.12 -15.25
C GLY A 373 -26.65 -8.67 -15.67
N LEU A 374 -26.07 -8.42 -16.85
CA LEU A 374 -25.91 -7.07 -17.39
C LEU A 374 -27.27 -6.38 -17.59
N LEU A 375 -28.26 -7.09 -18.16
CA LEU A 375 -29.61 -6.53 -18.36
C LEU A 375 -30.27 -6.16 -17.01
N LEU A 376 -30.19 -7.06 -16.03
CA LEU A 376 -30.78 -6.84 -14.71
C LEU A 376 -30.03 -5.77 -13.89
N ALA A 377 -28.70 -5.71 -14.03
CA ALA A 377 -27.85 -4.75 -13.33
C ALA A 377 -27.95 -3.34 -13.92
N PHE A 378 -28.39 -3.18 -15.17
CA PHE A 378 -28.42 -1.89 -15.86
C PHE A 378 -29.11 -0.77 -15.05
N PRO A 379 -30.36 -0.89 -14.57
CA PRO A 379 -30.99 0.19 -13.79
C PRO A 379 -30.24 0.51 -12.49
N PHE A 380 -29.73 -0.51 -11.79
CA PHE A 380 -28.97 -0.32 -10.56
C PHE A 380 -27.58 0.27 -10.82
N SER A 381 -26.98 0.00 -11.97
CA SER A 381 -25.69 0.57 -12.36
C SER A 381 -25.80 2.06 -12.62
N ILE A 382 -26.92 2.54 -13.18
CA ILE A 382 -27.19 3.97 -13.36
C ILE A 382 -27.29 4.66 -12.01
N LEU A 383 -28.05 4.08 -11.06
CA LEU A 383 -28.13 4.59 -9.69
C LEU A 383 -26.75 4.59 -9.01
N GLY A 384 -25.99 3.51 -9.19
CA GLY A 384 -24.64 3.39 -8.66
C GLY A 384 -23.72 4.49 -9.19
N LEU A 385 -23.73 4.74 -10.50
CA LEU A 385 -22.99 5.84 -11.11
C LEU A 385 -23.43 7.20 -10.60
N LEU A 386 -24.74 7.41 -10.41
CA LEU A 386 -25.29 8.67 -9.93
C LEU A 386 -24.84 8.97 -8.49
N PHE A 387 -25.12 8.06 -7.55
CA PHE A 387 -24.80 8.25 -6.12
C PHE A 387 -23.30 8.19 -5.84
N ASN A 388 -22.53 7.44 -6.64
CA ASN A 388 -21.08 7.32 -6.41
C ASN A 388 -20.26 8.27 -7.29
N PHE A 389 -20.88 9.13 -8.10
CA PHE A 389 -20.15 10.06 -8.97
C PHE A 389 -19.20 10.95 -8.17
N PHE A 390 -19.73 11.74 -7.24
CA PHE A 390 -18.91 12.64 -6.43
C PHE A 390 -18.01 11.91 -5.42
N PRO A 391 -18.50 10.90 -4.66
CA PRO A 391 -17.65 10.11 -3.78
C PRO A 391 -16.39 9.54 -4.45
N VAL A 392 -16.47 9.14 -5.72
CA VAL A 392 -15.36 8.55 -6.49
C VAL A 392 -14.56 9.61 -7.27
N ALA A 393 -15.23 10.57 -7.91
CA ALA A 393 -14.56 11.55 -8.76
C ALA A 393 -13.68 12.53 -7.97
N ILE A 394 -14.13 12.96 -6.78
CA ILE A 394 -13.39 13.93 -5.96
C ILE A 394 -12.04 13.37 -5.50
N PRO A 395 -11.93 12.15 -4.94
CA PRO A 395 -10.63 11.54 -4.63
C PRO A 395 -9.67 11.48 -5.82
N GLY A 396 -10.17 11.10 -7.00
CA GLY A 396 -9.37 11.07 -8.23
C GLY A 396 -8.89 12.46 -8.66
N TRP A 397 -9.78 13.45 -8.57
CA TRP A 397 -9.47 14.85 -8.88
C TRP A 397 -8.46 15.47 -7.91
N VAL A 398 -8.65 15.29 -6.59
CA VAL A 398 -7.72 15.78 -5.57
C VAL A 398 -6.34 15.16 -5.77
N ASN A 399 -6.27 13.85 -6.01
CA ASN A 399 -5.02 13.18 -6.31
C ASN A 399 -4.33 13.81 -7.53
N LYS A 400 -5.04 13.96 -8.64
CA LYS A 400 -4.48 14.57 -9.86
C LYS A 400 -4.00 16.02 -9.64
N LYS A 401 -4.70 16.77 -8.79
CA LYS A 401 -4.43 18.20 -8.58
C LYS A 401 -3.28 18.47 -7.61
N TRP A 402 -3.14 17.66 -6.55
CA TRP A 402 -2.23 17.94 -5.43
C TRP A 402 -1.16 16.87 -5.20
N ASN A 403 -1.27 15.69 -5.81
CA ASN A 403 -0.24 14.69 -5.70
C ASN A 403 0.87 14.91 -6.73
N HIS A 404 2.10 15.02 -6.26
CA HIS A 404 3.31 15.12 -7.09
C HIS A 404 4.14 13.84 -7.11
N GLU A 405 3.81 12.85 -6.27
CA GLU A 405 4.59 11.62 -6.10
C GLU A 405 3.72 10.37 -6.29
N PRO A 406 4.03 9.48 -7.25
CA PRO A 406 3.22 8.29 -7.54
C PRO A 406 2.93 7.39 -6.33
N ALA A 407 3.88 7.29 -5.38
CA ALA A 407 3.75 6.47 -4.18
C ALA A 407 2.63 6.96 -3.21
N TYR A 408 2.15 8.20 -3.38
CA TYR A 408 1.06 8.78 -2.60
C TYR A 408 -0.32 8.63 -3.25
N ASP A 409 -0.42 8.06 -4.46
CA ASP A 409 -1.69 8.00 -5.20
C ASP A 409 -2.82 7.33 -4.39
N ALA A 410 -2.53 6.17 -3.81
CA ALA A 410 -3.50 5.46 -2.98
C ALA A 410 -3.81 6.21 -1.69
N THR A 411 -2.81 6.85 -1.08
CA THR A 411 -2.95 7.66 0.14
C THR A 411 -3.91 8.83 -0.07
N PHE A 412 -3.73 9.62 -1.14
CA PHE A 412 -4.64 10.71 -1.46
C PHE A 412 -6.05 10.19 -1.68
N LYS A 413 -6.22 9.16 -2.51
CA LYS A 413 -7.54 8.57 -2.80
C LYS A 413 -8.21 8.02 -1.54
N TYR A 414 -7.46 7.38 -0.65
CA TYR A 414 -7.94 6.79 0.58
C TYR A 414 -8.36 7.87 1.60
N VAL A 415 -7.48 8.82 1.90
CA VAL A 415 -7.77 9.88 2.90
C VAL A 415 -8.92 10.77 2.45
N THR A 416 -8.95 11.15 1.17
CA THR A 416 -10.08 11.92 0.62
C THR A 416 -11.36 11.09 0.60
N GLY A 417 -11.28 9.81 0.22
CA GLY A 417 -12.40 8.87 0.25
C GLY A 417 -13.03 8.70 1.63
N LEU A 418 -12.22 8.66 2.69
CA LEU A 418 -12.71 8.61 4.08
C LEU A 418 -13.59 9.81 4.46
N VAL A 419 -13.46 10.93 3.76
CA VAL A 419 -14.26 12.14 3.98
C VAL A 419 -15.41 12.23 2.98
N THR A 420 -15.14 12.00 1.69
CA THR A 420 -16.14 12.20 0.63
C THR A 420 -17.27 11.20 0.71
N PHE A 421 -17.00 9.92 0.96
CA PHE A 421 -18.07 8.90 1.00
C PHE A 421 -19.09 9.17 2.12
N PRO A 422 -18.69 9.35 3.40
CA PRO A 422 -19.66 9.66 4.46
C PRO A 422 -20.40 10.97 4.24
N LEU A 423 -19.70 12.00 3.74
CA LEU A 423 -20.28 13.32 3.48
C LEU A 423 -21.39 13.23 2.42
N PHE A 424 -21.06 12.68 1.24
CA PHE A 424 -22.01 12.62 0.12
C PHE A 424 -23.15 11.65 0.40
N TYR A 425 -22.90 10.49 1.00
CA TYR A 425 -23.99 9.61 1.41
C TYR A 425 -24.90 10.29 2.44
N GLY A 426 -24.35 11.06 3.39
CA GLY A 426 -25.15 11.85 4.32
C GLY A 426 -26.02 12.91 3.63
N LEU A 427 -25.47 13.61 2.64
CA LEU A 427 -26.22 14.58 1.82
C LEU A 427 -27.32 13.90 0.99
N GLU A 428 -27.03 12.75 0.40
CA GLU A 428 -27.98 11.96 -0.38
C GLU A 428 -29.13 11.45 0.47
N VAL A 429 -28.86 10.90 1.66
CA VAL A 429 -29.95 10.50 2.57
C VAL A 429 -30.75 11.71 3.03
N SER A 430 -30.10 12.84 3.30
CA SER A 430 -30.79 14.08 3.68
C SER A 430 -31.70 14.59 2.56
N ALA A 431 -31.26 14.51 1.30
CA ALA A 431 -32.07 14.85 0.14
C ALA A 431 -33.26 13.89 -0.02
N ILE A 432 -33.04 12.57 0.08
CA ILE A 432 -34.12 11.58 0.02
C ILE A 432 -35.17 11.85 1.11
N LYS A 433 -34.74 12.16 2.33
CA LYS A 433 -35.64 12.53 3.42
C LYS A 433 -36.46 13.79 3.07
N ALA A 434 -35.80 14.83 2.54
CA ALA A 434 -36.46 16.10 2.23
C ALA A 434 -37.48 15.98 1.08
N PHE A 435 -37.17 15.20 0.03
CA PHE A 435 -38.03 15.07 -1.15
C PHE A 435 -39.08 13.97 -1.04
N CYS A 436 -38.77 12.86 -0.36
CA CYS A 436 -39.64 11.68 -0.31
C CYS A 436 -40.35 11.52 1.05
N GLY A 437 -40.04 12.35 2.05
CA GLY A 437 -40.64 12.27 3.39
C GLY A 437 -40.32 10.98 4.17
N VAL A 438 -39.34 10.19 3.71
CA VAL A 438 -38.99 8.92 4.35
C VAL A 438 -38.14 9.17 5.59
N ASN A 439 -38.61 8.66 6.73
CA ASN A 439 -37.92 8.75 8.01
C ASN A 439 -37.39 7.37 8.44
N GLY A 440 -36.16 7.32 8.95
CA GLY A 440 -35.53 6.09 9.47
C GLY A 440 -34.65 5.35 8.46
N PHE A 441 -34.08 4.21 8.88
CA PHE A 441 -33.27 3.30 8.05
C PHE A 441 -31.99 3.87 7.40
N TRP A 442 -31.33 4.84 8.03
CA TRP A 442 -30.06 5.43 7.56
C TRP A 442 -29.01 4.39 7.16
N GLY A 443 -28.83 3.34 7.96
CA GLY A 443 -27.88 2.26 7.65
C GLY A 443 -28.22 1.49 6.37
N PHE A 444 -29.51 1.34 6.05
CA PHE A 444 -29.95 0.69 4.82
C PHE A 444 -29.57 1.51 3.59
N TYR A 445 -29.74 2.84 3.64
CA TYR A 445 -29.35 3.72 2.52
C TYR A 445 -27.86 3.68 2.24
N PHE A 446 -27.02 3.69 3.28
CA PHE A 446 -25.56 3.55 3.12
C PHE A 446 -25.19 2.22 2.46
N LEU A 447 -25.82 1.12 2.88
CA LEU A 447 -25.62 -0.20 2.26
C LEU A 447 -26.13 -0.22 0.82
N PHE A 448 -27.25 0.44 0.53
CA PHE A 448 -27.83 0.55 -0.80
C PHE A 448 -26.93 1.34 -1.76
N PHE A 449 -26.42 2.52 -1.35
CA PHE A 449 -25.49 3.31 -2.16
C PHE A 449 -24.17 2.56 -2.42
N TYR A 450 -23.67 1.86 -1.40
CA TYR A 450 -22.50 1.01 -1.56
C TYR A 450 -22.76 -0.17 -2.52
N ALA A 451 -23.87 -0.89 -2.36
CA ALA A 451 -24.22 -2.02 -3.19
C ALA A 451 -24.46 -1.62 -4.66
N THR A 452 -25.15 -0.50 -4.89
CA THR A 452 -25.34 0.05 -6.25
C THR A 452 -24.01 0.52 -6.85
N GLY A 453 -23.09 1.07 -6.05
CA GLY A 453 -21.73 1.38 -6.49
C GLY A 453 -20.95 0.14 -6.95
N LEU A 454 -21.00 -0.95 -6.18
CA LEU A 454 -20.40 -2.24 -6.58
C LEU A 454 -21.06 -2.81 -7.83
N CYS A 455 -22.39 -2.68 -7.96
CA CYS A 455 -23.13 -3.08 -9.14
C CYS A 455 -22.69 -2.30 -10.38
N ALA A 456 -22.51 -0.97 -10.25
CA ALA A 456 -21.98 -0.13 -11.32
C ALA A 456 -20.55 -0.53 -11.73
N GLU A 457 -19.67 -0.79 -10.77
CA GLU A 457 -18.31 -1.26 -11.05
C GLU A 457 -18.31 -2.60 -11.81
N TRP A 458 -19.10 -3.56 -11.35
CA TRP A 458 -19.25 -4.86 -12.04
C TRP A 458 -19.84 -4.70 -13.45
N PHE A 459 -20.88 -3.88 -13.59
CA PHE A 459 -21.53 -3.60 -14.87
C PHE A 459 -20.55 -2.99 -15.88
N LEU A 460 -19.75 -1.99 -15.46
CA LEU A 460 -18.74 -1.38 -16.31
C LEU A 460 -17.65 -2.38 -16.72
N LYS A 461 -17.14 -3.19 -15.77
CA LYS A 461 -16.08 -4.18 -16.05
C LYS A 461 -16.54 -5.27 -17.02
N THR A 462 -17.70 -5.86 -16.76
CA THR A 462 -18.28 -6.95 -17.55
C THR A 462 -18.86 -6.44 -18.87
N GLY A 463 -19.52 -5.28 -18.86
CA GLY A 463 -20.02 -4.62 -20.06
C GLY A 463 -18.88 -4.24 -21.00
N ARG A 464 -17.76 -3.73 -20.49
CA ARG A 464 -16.57 -3.48 -21.31
C ARG A 464 -16.01 -4.77 -21.91
N LEU A 465 -15.96 -5.86 -21.15
CA LEU A 465 -15.52 -7.17 -21.67
C LEU A 465 -16.44 -7.65 -22.80
N PHE A 466 -17.75 -7.41 -22.66
CA PHE A 466 -18.75 -7.73 -23.68
C PHE A 466 -18.54 -6.94 -24.96
N LEU A 467 -18.31 -5.63 -24.83
CA LEU A 467 -18.02 -4.77 -25.97
C LEU A 467 -16.71 -5.15 -26.66
N ASP A 468 -15.63 -5.34 -25.90
CA ASP A 468 -14.30 -5.72 -26.42
C ASP A 468 -14.43 -6.99 -27.27
N LYS A 469 -15.21 -7.98 -26.81
CA LYS A 469 -15.39 -9.25 -27.51
C LYS A 469 -16.25 -9.15 -28.78
N ASN A 470 -17.31 -8.34 -28.76
CA ASN A 470 -18.23 -8.21 -29.90
C ASN A 470 -17.72 -7.22 -30.97
N ARG A 471 -16.75 -6.36 -30.65
CA ARG A 471 -16.11 -5.45 -31.60
C ARG A 471 -15.11 -6.14 -32.53
N LEU A 472 -14.67 -7.35 -32.20
CA LEU A 472 -13.51 -7.97 -32.83
C LEU A 472 -13.84 -8.78 -34.09
N GLN A 473 -13.02 -8.58 -35.11
CA GLN A 473 -12.98 -9.48 -36.26
C GLN A 473 -12.42 -10.84 -35.84
N LYS A 474 -13.09 -11.92 -36.24
CA LYS A 474 -12.68 -13.30 -35.90
C LYS A 474 -11.21 -13.59 -36.28
N LYS A 475 -10.73 -13.02 -37.39
CA LYS A 475 -9.35 -13.18 -37.87
C LYS A 475 -8.31 -12.60 -36.90
N LEU A 476 -8.57 -11.42 -36.36
CA LEU A 476 -7.68 -10.76 -35.40
C LEU A 476 -7.62 -11.54 -34.07
N ILE A 477 -8.77 -12.04 -33.58
CA ILE A 477 -8.79 -12.90 -32.38
C ILE A 477 -7.94 -14.15 -32.59
N ALA A 478 -8.07 -14.82 -33.74
CA ALA A 478 -7.29 -16.01 -34.03
C ALA A 478 -5.77 -15.73 -34.03
N GLN A 479 -5.34 -14.61 -34.62
CA GLN A 479 -3.94 -14.17 -34.59
C GLN A 479 -3.45 -13.91 -33.16
N LEU A 480 -4.23 -13.17 -32.36
CA LEU A 480 -3.89 -12.88 -30.96
C LEU A 480 -3.81 -14.15 -30.10
N LEU A 481 -4.72 -15.12 -30.32
CA LEU A 481 -4.67 -16.42 -29.66
C LEU A 481 -3.43 -17.22 -30.05
N GLN A 482 -3.01 -17.17 -31.31
CA GLN A 482 -1.80 -17.83 -31.78
C GLN A 482 -0.54 -17.24 -31.15
N THR A 483 -0.40 -15.91 -31.15
CA THR A 483 0.73 -15.24 -30.47
C THR A 483 0.76 -15.57 -28.98
N ARG A 484 -0.42 -15.58 -28.33
CA ARG A 484 -0.54 -15.94 -26.91
C ARG A 484 -0.17 -17.40 -26.64
N ALA A 485 -0.56 -18.33 -27.50
CA ALA A 485 -0.16 -19.73 -27.40
C ALA A 485 1.36 -19.88 -27.54
N LYS A 486 1.98 -19.12 -28.46
CA LYS A 486 3.44 -19.05 -28.59
C LYS A 486 4.09 -18.53 -27.30
N ILE A 487 3.56 -17.47 -26.68
CA ILE A 487 4.07 -16.97 -25.38
C ILE A 487 3.97 -18.06 -24.31
N ILE A 488 2.85 -18.78 -24.22
CA ILE A 488 2.69 -19.86 -23.24
C ILE A 488 3.70 -20.99 -23.49
N GLN A 489 3.91 -21.39 -24.75
CA GLN A 489 4.92 -22.39 -25.11
C GLN A 489 6.32 -21.92 -24.72
N LEU A 490 6.65 -20.64 -25.01
CA LEU A 490 7.89 -19.98 -24.58
C LEU A 490 7.93 -19.68 -23.07
N MET A 491 6.94 -20.06 -22.27
CA MET A 491 7.01 -20.02 -20.80
C MET A 491 7.05 -21.43 -20.20
N ALA A 492 6.45 -22.39 -20.89
CA ALA A 492 6.24 -23.76 -20.44
C ALA A 492 7.48 -24.65 -20.64
N PHE A 493 8.68 -24.06 -20.73
CA PHE A 493 9.92 -24.82 -20.86
C PHE A 493 10.00 -25.93 -19.81
N GLU A 494 10.29 -27.12 -20.33
CA GLU A 494 10.27 -28.44 -19.67
C GLU A 494 10.95 -28.47 -18.30
#